data_AF-A0A2V7G3Z5-F1
#
_entry.id   AF-A0A2V7G3Z5-F1
#
_cell.length_a   1.000
_cell.length_b   1.000
_cell.length_c   1.000
_cell.angle_alpha   90.00
_cell.angle_beta   90.00
_cell.angle_gamma   90.00
#
_symmetry.space_group_name_H-M   'P 1'
#
loop_
_entity.id
_entity.type
_entity.pdbx_description
1 polymer ?
#
loop_
_entity_poly.entity_id
_entity_poly.type
_entity_poly.pdbx_seq_one_letter_code
_entity_poly.pdbx_strand_id
1 'polypeptide(L)'
;MSGRGWWKRLRRGAVILVVVAAVGAYVGWYAFFREEPQPPFTSADARFKYGSIGAEGSSGIPYWIFVVLPRMFPEHLPGPGGYRAFGVLWEEGEELPIGFTKKVVGFPRVANNCAVCHTASYRTREEETPTYVPAGPNHASNVQALLRFFATCAADPRFNADDILAEIALVERLSWFDKLAYRYLI
;
A
#
# COMPACT_ATOMS: atom_id res chain seq x y z
N MET A 1 7.49 41.94 -45.27
CA MET A 1 6.48 40.85 -45.17
C MET A 1 7.11 39.59 -44.55
N SER A 2 7.07 39.40 -43.23
CA SER A 2 7.45 38.10 -42.61
C SER A 2 6.71 37.71 -41.31
N GLY A 3 5.85 38.59 -40.76
CA GLY A 3 5.19 38.33 -39.46
C GLY A 3 4.24 37.12 -39.43
N ARG A 4 3.53 36.83 -40.53
CA ARG A 4 2.47 35.80 -40.55
C ARG A 4 3.01 34.37 -40.40
N GLY A 5 4.27 34.10 -40.76
CA GLY A 5 4.90 32.78 -40.62
C GLY A 5 5.42 32.52 -39.21
N TRP A 6 5.96 33.55 -38.56
CA TRP A 6 6.47 33.48 -37.19
C TRP A 6 5.35 33.24 -36.16
N TRP A 7 4.23 33.96 -36.27
CA TRP A 7 3.04 33.73 -35.43
C TRP A 7 2.44 32.32 -35.58
N LYS A 8 2.44 31.75 -36.80
CA LYS A 8 2.01 30.36 -37.03
C LYS A 8 2.95 29.34 -36.37
N ARG A 9 4.27 29.60 -36.38
CA ARG A 9 5.27 28.74 -35.71
C ARG A 9 5.16 28.83 -34.19
N LEU A 10 5.02 30.03 -33.63
CA LEU A 10 4.77 30.23 -32.20
C LEU A 10 3.47 29.55 -31.74
N ARG A 11 2.38 29.71 -32.50
CA ARG A 11 1.11 29.03 -32.21
C ARG A 11 1.25 27.51 -32.23
N ARG A 12 1.96 26.95 -33.21
CA ARG A 12 2.24 25.50 -33.27
C ARG A 12 3.07 25.04 -32.08
N GLY A 13 4.12 25.78 -31.72
CA GLY A 13 4.94 25.48 -30.54
C GLY A 13 4.13 25.52 -29.24
N ALA A 14 3.28 26.53 -29.06
CA ALA A 14 2.39 26.63 -27.91
C ALA A 14 1.39 25.47 -27.85
N VAL A 15 0.79 25.08 -28.98
CA VAL A 15 -0.11 23.92 -29.04
C VAL A 15 0.62 22.63 -28.67
N ILE A 16 1.83 22.40 -29.20
CA ILE A 16 2.63 21.21 -28.86
C ILE A 16 2.94 21.19 -27.36
N LEU A 17 3.36 22.33 -26.79
CA LEU A 17 3.64 22.45 -25.37
C LEU A 17 2.41 22.12 -24.50
N VAL A 18 1.24 22.67 -24.86
CA VAL A 18 -0.02 22.39 -24.15
C VAL A 18 -0.38 20.91 -24.24
N VAL A 19 -0.24 20.29 -25.42
CA VAL A 19 -0.52 18.85 -25.58
C VAL A 19 0.43 18.01 -24.75
N VAL A 20 1.74 18.31 -24.75
CA VAL A 20 2.74 17.59 -23.95
C VAL A 20 2.44 17.76 -22.46
N ALA A 21 2.12 18.97 -22.01
CA ALA A 21 1.74 19.23 -20.62
C ALA A 21 0.47 18.47 -20.22
N ALA A 22 -0.55 18.46 -21.08
CA ALA A 22 -1.80 17.75 -20.83
C ALA A 22 -1.59 16.22 -20.76
N VAL A 23 -0.79 15.65 -21.66
CA VAL A 23 -0.43 14.23 -21.65
C VAL A 23 0.37 13.90 -20.40
N GLY A 24 1.38 14.71 -20.06
CA GLY A 24 2.18 14.53 -18.84
C GLY A 24 1.33 14.58 -17.57
N ALA A 25 0.40 15.55 -17.49
CA ALA A 25 -0.53 15.66 -16.37
C ALA A 25 -1.46 14.45 -16.27
N TYR A 26 -2.01 13.98 -17.39
CA TYR A 26 -2.87 12.80 -17.41
C TYR A 26 -2.11 11.53 -16.98
N VAL A 27 -0.91 11.31 -17.51
CA VAL A 27 -0.06 10.16 -17.15
C VAL A 27 0.34 10.22 -15.68
N GLY A 28 0.74 11.39 -15.18
CA GLY A 28 1.05 11.58 -13.76
C GLY A 28 -0.15 11.32 -12.86
N TRP A 29 -1.32 11.84 -13.22
CA TRP A 29 -2.56 11.54 -12.49
C TRP A 29 -2.90 10.04 -12.50
N TYR A 30 -2.84 9.40 -13.68
CA TYR A 30 -3.14 7.98 -13.84
C TYR A 30 -2.21 7.09 -13.00
N ALA A 31 -0.92 7.41 -12.95
CA ALA A 31 0.10 6.62 -12.26
C ALA A 31 0.13 6.82 -10.74
N PHE A 32 -0.24 8.01 -10.23
CA PHE A 32 -0.01 8.35 -8.81
C PHE A 32 -1.27 8.70 -8.02
N PHE A 33 -2.37 9.06 -8.67
CA PHE A 33 -3.54 9.64 -8.00
C PHE A 33 -4.87 8.98 -8.37
N ARG A 34 -4.90 8.17 -9.44
CA ARG A 34 -6.12 7.49 -9.88
C ARG A 34 -6.58 6.48 -8.84
N GLU A 35 -7.81 6.62 -8.39
CA GLU A 35 -8.45 5.64 -7.51
C GLU A 35 -9.19 4.59 -8.31
N GLU A 36 -9.01 3.32 -7.95
CA GLU A 36 -9.87 2.22 -8.41
C GLU A 36 -10.73 1.71 -7.26
N PRO A 37 -11.99 1.30 -7.52
CA PRO A 37 -12.80 0.64 -6.51
C PRO A 37 -12.17 -0.70 -6.13
N GLN A 38 -12.30 -1.08 -4.86
CA GLN A 38 -11.96 -2.45 -4.47
C GLN A 38 -12.92 -3.44 -5.14
N PRO A 39 -12.48 -4.69 -5.38
CA PRO A 39 -13.36 -5.76 -5.81
C PRO A 39 -14.57 -5.91 -4.88
N PRO A 40 -15.72 -6.37 -5.39
CA PRO A 40 -16.89 -6.59 -4.56
C PRO A 40 -16.61 -7.66 -3.49
N PHE A 41 -17.04 -7.39 -2.26
CA PHE A 41 -16.92 -8.33 -1.15
C PHE A 41 -18.08 -9.33 -1.16
N THR A 42 -17.78 -10.58 -0.80
CA THR A 42 -18.75 -11.69 -0.75
C THR A 42 -19.72 -11.58 0.44
N SER A 43 -19.35 -10.82 1.48
CA SER A 43 -20.18 -10.63 2.68
C SER A 43 -19.88 -9.29 3.36
N ALA A 44 -20.79 -8.87 4.25
CA ALA A 44 -20.55 -7.71 5.13
C ALA A 44 -19.37 -7.94 6.08
N ASP A 45 -19.14 -9.19 6.49
CA ASP A 45 -17.99 -9.59 7.31
C ASP A 45 -16.67 -9.36 6.55
N ALA A 46 -16.53 -9.89 5.34
CA ALA A 46 -15.35 -9.70 4.51
C ALA A 46 -15.10 -8.20 4.24
N ARG A 47 -16.16 -7.44 3.97
CA ARG A 47 -16.07 -5.98 3.80
C ARG A 47 -15.62 -5.27 5.08
N PHE A 48 -16.06 -5.71 6.25
CA PHE A 48 -15.62 -5.12 7.51
C PHE A 48 -14.13 -5.37 7.75
N LYS A 49 -13.66 -6.60 7.50
CA LYS A 49 -12.26 -7.01 7.70
C LYS A 49 -11.28 -6.35 6.74
N TYR A 50 -11.66 -6.19 5.46
CA TYR A 50 -10.73 -5.83 4.37
C TYR A 50 -11.14 -4.59 3.55
N GLY A 51 -12.29 -3.99 3.87
CA GLY A 51 -12.81 -2.83 3.18
C GLY A 51 -12.05 -1.55 3.50
N SER A 52 -11.68 -0.83 2.46
CA SER A 52 -11.09 0.51 2.52
C SER A 52 -12.04 1.50 3.17
N ILE A 53 -11.47 2.32 4.05
CA ILE A 53 -12.10 3.54 4.59
C ILE A 53 -11.53 4.82 3.96
N GLY A 54 -10.73 4.69 2.90
CA GLY A 54 -10.10 5.79 2.17
C GLY A 54 -8.73 6.23 2.69
N ALA A 55 -8.14 5.51 3.65
CA ALA A 55 -6.85 5.88 4.27
C ALA A 55 -5.64 5.68 3.34
N GLU A 56 -5.77 4.92 2.25
CA GLU A 56 -4.70 4.57 1.32
C GLU A 56 -4.10 5.80 0.61
N GLY A 57 -4.93 6.83 0.38
CA GLY A 57 -4.49 8.06 -0.28
C GLY A 57 -3.54 8.91 0.58
N SER A 58 -3.81 9.01 1.90
CA SER A 58 -3.07 9.88 2.81
C SER A 58 -1.98 9.17 3.62
N SER A 59 -2.19 7.90 3.96
CA SER A 59 -1.32 7.14 4.88
C SER A 59 -1.02 5.72 4.38
N GLY A 60 -1.36 5.41 3.13
CA GLY A 60 -1.15 4.08 2.56
C GLY A 60 0.32 3.82 2.24
N ILE A 61 0.80 2.64 2.62
CA ILE A 61 2.13 2.14 2.28
C ILE A 61 2.05 1.42 0.93
N PRO A 62 2.97 1.64 -0.03
CA PRO A 62 3.02 0.86 -1.27
C PRO A 62 3.03 -0.64 -0.96
N TYR A 63 2.16 -1.41 -1.62
CA TYR A 63 1.90 -2.81 -1.26
C TYR A 63 3.18 -3.67 -1.18
N TRP A 64 4.09 -3.53 -2.15
CA TRP A 64 5.32 -4.32 -2.15
C TRP A 64 6.31 -3.91 -1.07
N ILE A 65 6.33 -2.63 -0.67
CA ILE A 65 7.11 -2.18 0.50
C ILE A 65 6.55 -2.83 1.77
N PHE A 66 5.23 -2.80 1.94
CA PHE A 66 4.57 -3.46 3.07
C PHE A 66 4.94 -4.94 3.15
N VAL A 67 4.90 -5.67 2.03
CA VAL A 67 5.26 -7.11 2.01
C VAL A 67 6.68 -7.37 2.50
N VAL A 68 7.66 -6.55 2.10
CA VAL A 68 9.08 -6.82 2.40
C VAL A 68 9.56 -6.25 3.73
N LEU A 69 8.87 -5.26 4.29
CA LEU A 69 9.28 -4.55 5.51
C LEU A 69 9.68 -5.50 6.67
N PRO A 70 8.88 -6.52 7.06
CA PRO A 70 9.25 -7.39 8.17
C PRO A 70 10.50 -8.24 7.93
N ARG A 71 10.81 -8.57 6.66
CA ARG A 71 12.02 -9.33 6.29
C ARG A 71 13.25 -8.44 6.21
N MET A 72 13.06 -7.19 5.80
CA MET A 72 14.10 -6.19 5.69
C MET A 72 14.54 -5.65 7.06
N PHE A 73 13.61 -5.64 8.03
CA PHE A 73 13.82 -5.11 9.38
C PHE A 73 13.35 -6.07 10.50
N PRO A 74 13.81 -7.34 10.52
CA PRO A 74 13.38 -8.31 11.51
C PRO A 74 13.71 -7.89 12.95
N GLU A 75 14.76 -7.09 13.16
CA GLU A 75 15.19 -6.56 14.46
C GLU A 75 14.22 -5.54 15.06
N HIS A 76 13.37 -4.92 14.23
CA HIS A 76 12.36 -3.96 14.70
C HIS A 76 11.04 -4.68 15.05
N LEU A 77 10.94 -5.99 14.82
CA LEU A 77 9.78 -6.79 15.19
C LEU A 77 9.83 -7.20 16.67
N PRO A 78 8.67 -7.30 17.35
CA PRO A 78 8.60 -7.77 18.74
C PRO A 78 8.86 -9.28 18.87
N GLY A 79 8.84 -10.02 17.77
CA GLY A 79 9.04 -11.46 17.73
C GLY A 79 8.97 -12.02 16.30
N PRO A 80 9.13 -13.33 16.13
CA PRO A 80 9.05 -13.98 14.81
C PRO A 80 7.63 -13.92 14.24
N GLY A 81 7.49 -14.17 12.92
CA GLY A 81 6.19 -14.27 12.25
C GLY A 81 5.71 -13.00 11.53
N GLY A 82 6.61 -12.03 11.32
CA GLY A 82 6.32 -10.80 10.57
C GLY A 82 5.23 -9.97 11.25
N TYR A 83 4.20 -9.57 10.50
CA TYR A 83 3.12 -8.75 11.05
C TYR A 83 2.36 -9.43 12.19
N ARG A 84 2.25 -10.77 12.19
CA ARG A 84 1.56 -11.50 13.27
C ARG A 84 2.19 -11.28 14.66
N ALA A 85 3.47 -10.89 14.71
CA ALA A 85 4.16 -10.54 15.95
C ALA A 85 3.51 -9.34 16.69
N PHE A 86 2.77 -8.49 15.98
CA PHE A 86 2.00 -7.39 16.56
C PHE A 86 0.60 -7.81 17.02
N GLY A 87 0.25 -9.09 16.98
CA GLY A 87 -1.08 -9.58 17.38
C GLY A 87 -2.20 -9.20 16.40
N VAL A 88 -1.86 -8.81 15.17
CA VAL A 88 -2.86 -8.65 14.10
C VAL A 88 -3.33 -10.04 13.66
N LEU A 89 -4.63 -10.15 13.43
CA LEU A 89 -5.29 -11.41 13.09
C LEU A 89 -5.22 -11.63 11.58
N TRP A 90 -5.22 -12.88 11.14
CA TRP A 90 -5.02 -13.16 9.72
C TRP A 90 -5.58 -14.53 9.36
N GLU A 91 -6.61 -14.50 8.51
CA GLU A 91 -7.33 -15.65 7.99
C GLU A 91 -6.47 -16.47 7.02
N GLU A 92 -6.70 -17.78 7.01
CA GLU A 92 -6.06 -18.66 6.06
C GLU A 92 -6.51 -18.31 4.63
N GLY A 93 -5.56 -18.25 3.69
CA GLY A 93 -5.82 -17.91 2.30
C GLY A 93 -5.93 -16.42 2.00
N GLU A 94 -6.00 -15.56 3.01
CA GLU A 94 -6.06 -14.11 2.81
C GLU A 94 -4.67 -13.50 2.59
N GLU A 95 -4.59 -12.54 1.66
CA GLU A 95 -3.32 -11.91 1.28
C GLU A 95 -2.79 -10.97 2.38
N LEU A 96 -3.69 -10.31 3.11
CA LEU A 96 -3.36 -9.34 4.14
C LEU A 96 -3.98 -9.74 5.49
N PRO A 97 -3.41 -9.27 6.62
CA PRO A 97 -4.04 -9.45 7.91
C PRO A 97 -5.41 -8.75 7.95
N ILE A 98 -6.33 -9.27 8.76
CA ILE A 98 -7.57 -8.60 9.12
C ILE A 98 -7.24 -7.20 9.65
N GLY A 99 -7.96 -6.19 9.17
CA GLY A 99 -7.68 -4.81 9.54
C GLY A 99 -6.79 -4.06 8.57
N PHE A 100 -6.33 -4.72 7.50
CA PHE A 100 -5.56 -4.12 6.43
C PHE A 100 -6.31 -4.19 5.12
N THR A 101 -6.18 -3.14 4.33
CA THR A 101 -6.92 -2.94 3.09
C THR A 101 -5.93 -2.86 1.95
N LYS A 102 -6.31 -3.34 0.77
CA LYS A 102 -5.55 -3.14 -0.47
C LYS A 102 -6.43 -2.37 -1.45
N LYS A 103 -6.02 -1.15 -1.81
CA LYS A 103 -6.73 -0.32 -2.79
C LYS A 103 -5.71 0.37 -3.70
N VAL A 104 -6.08 0.56 -4.98
CA VAL A 104 -5.27 1.33 -5.92
C VAL A 104 -5.56 2.81 -5.72
N VAL A 105 -4.51 3.57 -5.39
CA VAL A 105 -4.45 5.04 -5.47
C VAL A 105 -3.15 5.37 -6.23
N GLY A 106 -3.26 5.49 -7.54
CA GLY A 106 -2.16 5.42 -8.50
C GLY A 106 -1.65 3.99 -8.67
N PHE A 107 -1.09 3.45 -7.59
CA PHE A 107 -0.57 2.09 -7.45
C PHE A 107 -1.20 1.39 -6.24
N PRO A 108 -1.08 0.06 -6.09
CA PRO A 108 -1.64 -0.66 -4.94
C PRO A 108 -0.99 -0.22 -3.63
N ARG A 109 -1.82 0.19 -2.68
CA ARG A 109 -1.41 0.62 -1.34
C ARG A 109 -2.12 -0.17 -0.27
N VAL A 110 -1.45 -0.32 0.86
CA VAL A 110 -1.93 -0.95 2.07
C VAL A 110 -2.18 0.12 3.13
N ALA A 111 -3.37 0.12 3.72
CA ALA A 111 -3.68 0.94 4.88
C ALA A 111 -4.39 0.10 5.95
N ASN A 112 -4.52 0.65 7.15
CA ASN A 112 -5.32 0.04 8.20
C ASN A 112 -6.77 0.53 8.13
N ASN A 113 -7.71 -0.34 8.52
CA ASN A 113 -9.10 0.02 8.79
C ASN A 113 -9.49 -0.34 10.24
N CYS A 114 -10.77 -0.18 10.57
CA CYS A 114 -11.31 -0.41 11.91
C CYS A 114 -11.08 -1.84 12.43
N ALA A 115 -11.04 -2.85 11.56
CA ALA A 115 -10.99 -4.25 11.96
C ALA A 115 -9.66 -4.65 12.60
N VAL A 116 -8.60 -3.82 12.48
CA VAL A 116 -7.32 -4.05 13.17
C VAL A 116 -7.50 -4.05 14.69
N CYS A 117 -8.33 -3.14 15.20
CA CYS A 117 -8.69 -3.03 16.61
C CYS A 117 -10.03 -3.72 16.94
N HIS A 118 -10.93 -3.81 15.96
CA HIS A 118 -12.31 -4.27 16.15
C HIS A 118 -12.58 -5.65 15.53
N THR A 119 -11.64 -6.58 15.69
CA THR A 119 -11.91 -8.01 15.45
C THR A 119 -11.34 -8.81 16.61
N ALA A 120 -12.19 -9.54 17.33
CA ALA A 120 -11.72 -10.47 18.35
C ALA A 120 -11.35 -11.82 17.71
N SER A 121 -10.54 -12.60 18.40
CA SER A 121 -10.36 -14.01 18.08
C SER A 121 -10.45 -14.87 19.34
N TYR A 122 -10.90 -16.11 19.21
CA TYR A 122 -10.85 -17.08 20.29
C TYR A 122 -10.66 -18.49 19.74
N ARG A 123 -10.13 -19.38 20.56
CA ARG A 123 -10.06 -20.82 20.30
C ARG A 123 -10.60 -21.56 21.52
N THR A 124 -11.36 -22.64 21.31
CA THR A 124 -11.86 -23.43 22.45
C THR A 124 -10.89 -24.52 22.87
N ARG A 125 -9.96 -24.89 21.97
CA ARG A 125 -8.82 -25.78 22.23
C ARG A 125 -7.56 -25.19 21.63
N GLU A 126 -6.40 -25.64 22.08
CA GLU A 126 -5.12 -25.10 21.65
C GLU A 126 -4.84 -25.39 20.16
N GLU A 127 -5.26 -26.56 19.69
CA GLU A 127 -4.99 -27.05 18.34
C GLU A 127 -5.96 -26.52 17.28
N GLU A 128 -7.01 -25.80 17.70
CA GLU A 128 -8.04 -25.28 16.81
C GLU A 128 -7.61 -23.97 16.14
N THR A 129 -7.94 -23.83 14.85
CA THR A 129 -7.87 -22.55 14.15
C THR A 129 -8.77 -21.54 14.87
N PRO A 130 -8.27 -20.33 15.18
CA PRO A 130 -9.07 -19.33 15.87
C PRO A 130 -10.33 -18.96 15.09
N THR A 131 -11.44 -18.81 15.81
CA THR A 131 -12.65 -18.17 15.29
C THR A 131 -12.49 -16.66 15.40
N TYR A 132 -12.71 -15.95 14.29
CA TYR A 132 -12.69 -14.49 14.25
C TYR A 132 -14.09 -13.91 14.41
N VAL A 133 -14.22 -12.91 15.29
CA VAL A 133 -15.48 -12.25 15.60
C VAL A 133 -15.37 -10.76 15.23
N PRO A 134 -15.92 -10.35 14.09
CA PRO A 134 -15.96 -8.95 13.65
C PRO A 134 -16.69 -8.07 14.67
N ALA A 135 -16.28 -6.81 14.75
CA ALA A 135 -16.73 -5.83 15.74
C ALA A 135 -16.46 -6.20 17.21
N GLY A 136 -15.79 -7.32 17.49
CA GLY A 136 -15.27 -7.67 18.81
C GLY A 136 -13.96 -6.94 19.14
N PRO A 137 -13.57 -6.85 20.43
CA PRO A 137 -12.31 -6.20 20.81
C PRO A 137 -11.11 -7.08 20.48
N ASN A 138 -10.17 -6.56 19.66
CA ASN A 138 -8.90 -7.22 19.44
C ASN A 138 -7.99 -7.04 20.67
N HIS A 139 -8.01 -8.03 21.57
CA HIS A 139 -7.22 -8.02 22.80
C HIS A 139 -5.76 -8.43 22.59
N ALA A 140 -5.39 -8.93 21.41
CA ALA A 140 -4.03 -9.34 21.08
C ALA A 140 -3.24 -8.23 20.34
N SER A 141 -3.94 -7.36 19.60
CA SER A 141 -3.26 -6.35 18.77
C SER A 141 -2.49 -5.33 19.61
N ASN A 142 -1.21 -5.15 19.28
CA ASN A 142 -0.36 -4.08 19.75
C ASN A 142 -0.16 -3.04 18.63
N VAL A 143 -1.23 -2.29 18.33
CA VAL A 143 -1.23 -1.29 17.24
C VAL A 143 -0.19 -0.20 17.47
N GLN A 144 0.09 0.16 18.72
CA GLN A 144 1.13 1.15 19.01
C GLN A 144 2.52 0.63 18.61
N ALA A 145 2.85 -0.63 18.89
CA ALA A 145 4.11 -1.23 18.45
C ALA A 145 4.19 -1.35 16.92
N LEU A 146 3.08 -1.69 16.25
CA LEU A 146 3.00 -1.72 14.80
C LEU A 146 3.29 -0.33 14.17
N LEU A 147 2.68 0.73 14.70
CA LEU A 147 2.92 2.10 14.22
C LEU A 147 4.37 2.54 14.47
N ARG A 148 4.94 2.18 15.63
CA ARG A 148 6.36 2.41 15.90
C ARG A 148 7.25 1.65 14.93
N PHE A 149 6.94 0.39 14.63
CA PHE A 149 7.68 -0.40 13.64
C PHE A 149 7.74 0.31 12.29
N PHE A 150 6.60 0.79 11.77
CA PHE A 150 6.59 1.55 10.52
C PHE A 150 7.45 2.82 10.60
N ALA A 151 7.33 3.58 11.69
CA ALA A 151 8.12 4.80 11.89
C ALA A 151 9.62 4.51 11.98
N THR A 152 10.01 3.45 12.70
CA THR A 152 11.42 3.05 12.86
C THR A 152 11.99 2.52 11.56
N CYS A 153 11.23 1.71 10.80
CA CYS A 153 11.66 1.28 9.47
C CYS A 153 11.87 2.48 8.54
N ALA A 154 10.93 3.43 8.50
CA ALA A 154 11.04 4.62 7.66
C ALA A 154 12.22 5.53 8.04
N ALA A 155 12.67 5.47 9.30
CA ALA A 155 13.84 6.22 9.77
C ALA A 155 15.17 5.47 9.59
N ASP A 156 15.14 4.19 9.19
CA ASP A 156 16.34 3.37 9.02
C ASP A 156 17.05 3.73 7.71
N PRO A 157 18.39 3.88 7.68
CA PRO A 157 19.13 4.20 6.46
C PRO A 157 18.95 3.19 5.32
N ARG A 158 18.61 1.93 5.64
CA ARG A 158 18.30 0.91 4.62
C ARG A 158 16.95 1.15 3.96
N PHE A 159 16.06 1.99 4.50
CA PHE A 159 14.81 2.36 3.85
C PHE A 159 15.07 3.32 2.68
N ASN A 160 15.64 2.76 1.62
CA ASN A 160 16.02 3.44 0.39
C ASN A 160 15.66 2.55 -0.81
N ALA A 161 15.61 3.16 -2.00
CA ALA A 161 15.18 2.48 -3.22
C ALA A 161 16.04 1.27 -3.60
N ASP A 162 17.36 1.29 -3.34
CA ASP A 162 18.25 0.21 -3.74
C ASP A 162 17.95 -1.06 -2.95
N ASP A 163 17.90 -0.95 -1.62
CA ASP A 163 17.63 -2.07 -0.71
C ASP A 163 16.18 -2.57 -0.84
N ILE A 164 15.21 -1.65 -0.90
CA ILE A 164 13.79 -2.00 -1.07
C ILE A 164 13.57 -2.75 -2.38
N LEU A 165 14.12 -2.26 -3.51
CA LEU A 165 13.95 -2.93 -4.79
C LEU A 165 14.65 -4.29 -4.84
N ALA A 166 15.79 -4.44 -4.16
CA ALA A 166 16.48 -5.72 -4.03
C ALA A 166 15.60 -6.74 -3.28
N GLU A 167 14.98 -6.32 -2.19
CA GLU A 167 14.05 -7.16 -1.41
C GLU A 167 12.78 -7.52 -2.20
N ILE A 168 12.19 -6.56 -2.91
CA ILE A 168 11.00 -6.81 -3.74
C ILE A 168 11.31 -7.82 -4.86
N ALA A 169 12.50 -7.74 -5.47
CA ALA A 169 12.91 -8.65 -6.53
C ALA A 169 12.97 -10.14 -6.12
N LEU A 170 13.00 -10.42 -4.80
CA LEU A 170 12.95 -11.79 -4.27
C LEU A 170 11.54 -12.41 -4.32
N VAL A 171 10.49 -11.58 -4.46
CA VAL A 171 9.08 -12.03 -4.38
C VAL A 171 8.24 -11.63 -5.58
N GLU A 172 8.65 -10.61 -6.34
CA GLU A 172 7.90 -10.09 -7.48
C GLU A 172 8.82 -9.59 -8.61
N ARG A 173 8.38 -9.75 -9.86
CA ARG A 173 9.09 -9.22 -11.03
C ARG A 173 8.42 -7.93 -11.51
N LEU A 174 8.78 -6.82 -10.87
CA LEU A 174 8.33 -5.50 -11.28
C LEU A 174 8.70 -5.17 -12.74
N SER A 175 7.78 -4.50 -13.44
CA SER A 175 8.03 -3.96 -14.77
C SER A 175 9.12 -2.88 -14.72
N TRP A 176 9.70 -2.55 -15.88
CA TRP A 176 10.70 -1.48 -15.95
C TRP A 176 10.15 -0.12 -15.46
N PHE A 177 8.90 0.19 -15.81
CA PHE A 177 8.24 1.42 -15.38
C PHE A 177 7.98 1.44 -13.88
N ASP A 178 7.53 0.31 -13.30
CA ASP A 178 7.30 0.22 -11.85
C ASP A 178 8.62 0.40 -11.10
N LYS A 179 9.72 -0.23 -11.55
CA LYS A 179 11.04 -0.03 -10.94
C LYS A 179 11.48 1.43 -10.92
N LEU A 180 11.21 2.18 -11.99
CA LEU A 180 11.49 3.62 -12.03
C LEU A 180 10.60 4.39 -11.06
N ALA A 181 9.31 4.06 -10.99
CA ALA A 181 8.40 4.68 -10.02
C ALA A 181 8.88 4.42 -8.57
N TYR A 182 9.18 3.18 -8.22
CA TYR A 182 9.75 2.77 -6.93
C TYR A 182 11.11 3.38 -6.61
N ARG A 183 11.89 3.77 -7.62
CA ARG A 183 13.21 4.37 -7.39
C ARG A 183 13.16 5.87 -7.14
N TYR A 184 12.24 6.56 -7.82
CA TYR A 184 12.31 8.02 -7.92
C TYR A 184 11.08 8.74 -7.36
N LEU A 185 9.95 8.05 -7.21
CA LEU A 185 8.64 8.69 -6.95
C LEU A 185 7.86 8.05 -5.80
N ILE A 186 8.25 6.86 -5.36
CA ILE A 186 7.67 6.11 -4.24
C ILE A 186 8.80 5.84 -3.25
#